data_AF-A0A7C5WRN4-F1
#
_entry.id   AF-A0A7C5WRN4-F1
#
_cell.length_a   1.000
_cell.length_b   1.000
_cell.length_c   1.000
_cell.angle_alpha   90.00
_cell.angle_beta   90.00
_cell.angle_gamma   90.00
#
_symmetry.space_group_name_H-M   'P 1'
#
loop_
_entity.id
_entity.type
_entity.pdbx_description
1 polymer ?
#
loop_
_entity_poly.entity_id
_entity_poly.type
_entity_poly.pdbx_seq_one_letter_code
_entity_poly.pdbx_strand_id
1 'polypeptide(L)' 'MHSTNFFDFIPPKIDEDFKILLEHKGVKISRIVSSDKIDSKIYNQNEDEWVLLLEGEALLLVDGVRHILKKEK' A
#
# COMPACT_ATOMS: atom_id res chain seq x y z
N MET A 1 17.34 17.64 -0.35
CA MET A 1 16.40 16.60 -0.82
C MET A 1 16.53 15.41 0.13
N HIS A 2 15.45 15.00 0.80
CA HIS A 2 15.45 13.74 1.55
C HIS A 2 15.19 12.60 0.57
N SER A 3 16.18 11.75 0.32
CA SER A 3 15.97 10.51 -0.46
C SER A 3 15.55 9.39 0.49
N THR A 4 14.31 8.91 0.36
CA THR A 4 13.85 7.71 1.07
C THR A 4 13.83 6.54 0.09
N ASN A 5 14.42 5.40 0.47
CA ASN A 5 14.35 4.17 -0.31
C ASN A 5 13.02 3.44 0.01
N PHE A 6 12.21 3.17 -1.01
CA PHE A 6 10.96 2.44 -0.85
C PHE A 6 11.17 1.00 -0.36
N PHE A 7 12.30 0.38 -0.69
CA PHE A 7 12.64 -1.01 -0.36
C PHE A 7 13.33 -1.18 1.00
N ASP A 8 13.63 -0.09 1.71
CA ASP A 8 14.24 -0.15 3.03
C ASP A 8 13.16 -0.27 4.11
N PHE A 9 12.72 -1.51 4.35
CA PHE A 9 11.70 -1.86 5.33
C PHE A 9 11.91 -3.27 5.90
N ILE A 10 11.24 -3.52 7.01
CA ILE A 10 11.06 -4.86 7.59
C ILE A 10 9.56 -5.12 7.56
N PRO A 11 9.08 -6.21 6.94
CA PRO A 11 7.66 -6.55 6.98
C PRO A 11 7.15 -6.69 8.41
N PRO A 12 5.96 -6.15 8.73
CA PRO A 12 5.36 -6.38 10.04
C PRO A 12 5.02 -7.86 10.22
N LYS A 13 4.84 -8.30 11.47
CA LYS A 13 4.51 -9.71 11.77
C LYS A 13 3.07 -10.07 11.41
N ILE A 14 2.17 -9.09 11.45
CA ILE A 14 0.74 -9.17 11.16
C ILE A 14 0.32 -7.84 10.52
N ASP A 15 -0.79 -7.85 9.81
CA ASP A 15 -1.41 -6.68 9.19
C ASP A 15 -0.43 -5.89 8.30
N GLU A 16 -0.48 -4.56 8.40
CA GLU A 16 0.18 -3.62 7.49
C GLU A 16 0.76 -2.44 8.26
N ASP A 17 1.96 -2.02 7.86
CA ASP A 17 2.60 -0.79 8.34
C ASP A 17 2.43 0.33 7.30
N PHE A 18 1.87 1.45 7.75
CA PHE A 18 1.69 2.65 6.94
C PHE A 18 2.71 3.72 7.33
N LYS A 19 3.47 4.22 6.35
CA LYS A 19 4.42 5.31 6.54
C LYS A 19 4.18 6.44 5.54
N ILE A 20 3.89 7.64 6.03
CA ILE A 20 3.78 8.84 5.19
C ILE A 20 5.20 9.26 4.78
N LEU A 21 5.41 9.42 3.47
CA LEU A 21 6.68 9.87 2.88
C LEU A 21 6.61 11.34 2.46
N LEU A 22 5.42 11.78 2.05
CA LEU A 22 5.12 13.15 1.68
C LEU A 22 3.67 13.46 2.04
N GLU A 23 3.45 14.63 2.62
CA GLU A 23 2.13 15.21 2.77
C GLU A 23 2.20 16.67 2.36
N HIS A 24 1.48 17.02 1.29
CA HIS A 24 1.50 18.37 0.75
C HIS A 24 0.22 18.70 -0.01
N LYS A 25 -0.50 19.74 0.41
CA LYS A 25 -1.63 20.37 -0.29
C LYS A 25 -2.60 19.36 -0.94
N GLY A 26 -3.22 18.51 -0.13
CA GLY A 26 -4.21 17.53 -0.60
C GLY A 26 -3.63 16.30 -1.29
N VAL A 27 -2.29 16.17 -1.35
CA VAL A 27 -1.61 14.96 -1.80
C VAL A 27 -0.88 14.31 -0.62
N LYS A 28 -1.13 13.02 -0.42
CA LYS A 28 -0.45 12.17 0.56
C LYS A 28 0.18 11.00 -0.18
N ILE A 29 1.50 10.83 -0.03
CA ILE A 29 2.22 9.66 -0.51
C ILE A 29 2.56 8.79 0.68
N SER A 30 1.97 7.60 0.73
CA SER A 30 2.21 6.60 1.76
C SER A 30 2.89 5.38 1.19
N ARG A 31 3.86 4.83 1.93
CA ARG A 31 4.33 3.46 1.74
C ARG A 31 3.52 2.55 2.63
N ILE A 32 3.04 1.44 2.07
CA ILE A 32 2.36 0.37 2.79
C ILE A 32 3.27 -0.86 2.71
N VAL A 33 3.54 -1.48 3.84
CA VAL A 33 4.26 -2.76 3.91
C VAL A 33 3.35 -3.77 4.59
N SER A 34 2.83 -4.70 3.80
CA SER A 34 1.90 -5.72 4.27
C SER A 34 2.66 -6.98 4.71
N SER A 35 2.15 -7.65 5.74
CA SER A 35 2.59 -8.99 6.12
C SER A 35 1.88 -10.07 5.28
N ASP A 36 2.33 -11.32 5.42
CA ASP A 36 1.63 -12.49 4.86
C ASP A 36 0.41 -12.94 5.69
N LYS A 37 0.18 -12.29 6.84
CA LYS A 37 -0.92 -12.54 7.78
C LYS A 37 -1.76 -11.29 7.93
N ILE A 38 -2.61 -11.06 6.94
CA ILE A 38 -3.50 -9.90 6.86
C ILE A 38 -4.95 -10.36 6.83
N ASP A 39 -5.78 -9.72 7.67
CA ASP A 39 -7.22 -9.88 7.61
C ASP A 39 -7.83 -8.98 6.52
N SER A 40 -8.93 -9.43 5.91
CA SER A 40 -9.66 -8.61 4.94
C SER A 40 -10.20 -7.35 5.61
N LYS A 41 -9.81 -6.18 5.10
CA LYS A 41 -10.22 -4.87 5.64
C LYS A 41 -10.85 -4.00 4.55
N ILE A 42 -11.92 -3.30 4.93
CA ILE A 42 -12.56 -2.31 4.06
C ILE A 42 -11.91 -0.94 4.33
N TYR A 43 -11.38 -0.34 3.28
CA TYR A 43 -10.90 1.03 3.28
C TYR A 43 -11.96 1.91 2.63
N ASN A 44 -12.59 2.80 3.40
CA ASN A 44 -13.60 3.76 2.94
C ASN A 44 -13.12 5.18 3.29
N GLN A 45 -12.67 5.93 2.30
CA GLN A 45 -12.02 7.24 2.43
C GLN A 45 -12.75 8.27 1.56
N ASN A 46 -12.60 9.56 1.87
CA ASN A 46 -13.22 10.62 1.06
C ASN A 46 -12.35 10.99 -0.15
N GLU A 47 -11.07 10.67 -0.07
CA GLU A 47 -10.07 10.98 -1.07
C GLU A 47 -10.01 9.91 -2.15
N ASP A 48 -9.64 10.32 -3.37
CA ASP A 48 -9.26 9.38 -4.41
C ASP A 48 -7.92 8.72 -4.05
N GLU A 49 -7.83 7.40 -4.23
CA GLU A 49 -6.63 6.63 -3.94
C GLU A 49 -6.08 5.99 -5.21
N TRP A 50 -4.76 6.13 -5.42
CA TRP A 50 -4.02 5.40 -6.44
C TRP A 50 -2.99 4.49 -5.76
N VAL A 51 -3.06 3.19 -6.06
CA VAL A 51 -2.20 2.16 -5.48
C VAL A 51 -1.33 1.54 -6.57
N LEU A 52 -0.03 1.42 -6.29
CA LEU A 52 0.93 0.68 -7.12
C LEU A 52 1.63 -0.38 -6.28
N LEU A 53 1.68 -1.60 -6.81
CA LEU A 53 2.46 -2.69 -6.24
C LEU A 53 3.92 -2.58 -6.69
N LEU A 54 4.84 -2.46 -5.74
CA LEU A 54 6.28 -2.41 -6.02
C LEU A 54 6.98 -3.76 -5.85
N GLU A 55 6.52 -4.59 -4.91
CA GLU A 55 7.10 -5.90 -4.58
C GLU A 55 6.00 -6.89 -4.17
N GLY A 56 6.16 -8.17 -4.50
CA GLY A 56 5.24 -9.23 -4.12
C GLY A 56 3.98 -9.34 -5.01
N GLU A 57 2.84 -9.61 -4.38
CA GLU A 57 1.52 -9.71 -4.99
C GLU A 57 0.45 -9.22 -4.03
N ALA A 58 -0.69 -8.75 -4.57
CA ALA A 58 -1.82 -8.29 -3.77
C ALA A 58 -3.16 -8.60 -4.46
N LEU A 59 -4.21 -8.70 -3.65
CA LEU A 59 -5.59 -8.79 -4.11
C LEU A 59 -6.36 -7.58 -3.56
N LEU A 60 -6.91 -6.76 -4.44
CA LEU A 60 -7.83 -5.68 -4.08
C LEU A 60 -9.25 -6.08 -4.46
N LEU A 61 -10.21 -5.77 -3.58
CA LEU A 61 -11.64 -5.88 -3.88
C LEU A 61 -12.21 -4.46 -3.91
N VAL A 62 -12.56 -3.98 -5.10
CA VAL A 62 -13.07 -2.62 -5.32
C VAL A 62 -14.44 -2.74 -5.98
N ASP A 63 -15.47 -2.20 -5.36
CA ASP A 63 -16.86 -2.26 -5.84
C ASP A 63 -17.32 -3.68 -6.25
N GLY A 64 -16.89 -4.68 -5.48
CA GLY A 64 -17.20 -6.10 -5.73
C GLY A 64 -16.37 -6.76 -6.83
N VAL A 65 -15.45 -6.02 -7.47
CA VAL A 65 -14.54 -6.53 -8.51
C VAL A 65 -13.19 -6.85 -7.91
N ARG A 66 -12.66 -8.04 -8.23
CA ARG A 66 -11.34 -8.50 -7.80
C ARG A 66 -10.27 -8.02 -8.77
N HIS A 67 -9.26 -7.33 -8.25
CA HIS A 67 -8.07 -6.92 -8.98
C HIS A 67 -6.85 -7.62 -8.38
N ILE A 68 -6.17 -8.43 -9.20
CA ILE A 68 -4.94 -9.12 -8.80
C ILE A 68 -3.77 -8.28 -9.31
N LEU A 69 -2.93 -7.82 -8.40
CA LEU A 69 -1.69 -7.12 -8.72
C LEU A 69 -0.53 -8.09 -8.52
N LYS A 70 0.35 -8.20 -9.50
CA LYS A 70 1.59 -8.96 -9.41
C LYS A 70 2.72 -8.14 -9.99
N LYS A 71 3.88 -8.16 -9.34
CA LYS A 71 5.09 -7.57 -9.91
C LYS A 71 5.42 -8.29 -11.23
N GLU A 72 5.58 -7.54 -12.31
CA GLU A 72 6.05 -8.09 -13.58
C GLU A 72 7.50 -8.59 -13.44
N LYS A 73 7.82 -9.68 -14.14
CA LYS A 73 9.13 -10.35 -14.06
C LYS A 73 10.18 -9.68 -14.94
#